data_AF-A0A820GCC4-F1
#
_entry.id   AF-A0A820GCC4-F1
#
_cell.length_a   1.000
_cell.length_b   1.000
_cell.length_c   1.000
_cell.angle_alpha   90.00
_cell.angle_beta   90.00
_cell.angle_gamma   90.00
#
_symmetry.space_group_name_H-M   'P 1'
#
loop_
_entity.id
_entity.type
_entity.pdbx_description
1 polymer ?
#
loop_
_entity_poly.entity_id
_entity_poly.type
_entity_poly.pdbx_seq_one_letter_code
_entity_poly.pdbx_strand_id
1 'polypeptide(L)'
;MAAKYNDNSTNSSKVSDVTVELSRMLHLIEEDKNIPFVSLEEAINPLVPFVPELEQMILIVKKNHNIAKDSLTTDESSSILLYTIKWKPINKSFRVILNTTLETRNQTLLKPWFRYLKLIMTALNKLPSNSTRLTVYHAVKLNLIAQYPVGRIFVWWGFTLCTTSLDILNNEHILGQNGARTLFIIDSQSGKSICKHSFYSKEQEVLIPAACRFHVTGCFDAGNGLHIIHLKEMQPKHQLIALVQQVSKILPKKVSTIVWSEKTKPVMPRSLSISPLQKKSFTENLANRRSMIEPIQKPLVEPTKPKHLNLSRIQIGDQEAKALAYALQQNKTLITLDLQHNLIGPQGAQSLANALKENTTLTTISLENNQISDQGAQYFANALLQNKTLTTLNLRSNQIRPQGIQYLASALQQNQKLTTLNLRSNMISNIGTSYLANALQQNRTLTTLNLAHNRITTKGAQALANVLQQNKVTILLSLTFPIC
;
A
#
# COMPACT_ATOMS: atom_id res chain seq x y z
N MET A 1 -8.31 -4.15 7.65
CA MET A 1 -7.88 -3.61 6.34
C MET A 1 -8.18 -4.58 5.19
N ALA A 2 -9.15 -5.51 5.35
CA ALA A 2 -9.57 -6.49 4.34
C ALA A 2 -10.98 -6.17 3.81
N ALA A 3 -11.29 -4.88 3.68
CA ALA A 3 -12.62 -4.37 3.33
C ALA A 3 -12.52 -2.95 2.75
N LYS A 4 -11.79 -2.81 1.64
CA LYS A 4 -11.82 -1.64 0.77
C LYS A 4 -11.48 -2.04 -0.66
N TYR A 5 -12.45 -2.58 -1.39
CA TYR A 5 -12.68 -2.15 -2.77
C TYR A 5 -14.15 -2.32 -3.16
N ASN A 6 -14.69 -1.33 -3.88
CA ASN A 6 -16.01 -1.43 -4.48
C ASN A 6 -15.95 -2.43 -5.65
N ASP A 7 -16.85 -3.39 -5.64
CA ASP A 7 -17.19 -4.13 -6.85
C ASP A 7 -18.34 -3.40 -7.53
N ASN A 8 -18.06 -2.68 -8.63
CA ASN A 8 -19.09 -2.05 -9.47
C ASN A 8 -19.73 -3.09 -10.42
N SER A 9 -20.02 -4.28 -9.89
CA SER A 9 -20.85 -5.28 -10.54
C SER A 9 -22.21 -5.34 -9.85
N THR A 10 -23.19 -4.66 -10.44
CA THR A 10 -24.60 -4.98 -10.21
C THR A 10 -24.84 -6.40 -10.67
N ASN A 11 -24.81 -7.38 -9.76
CA ASN A 11 -25.61 -8.60 -9.81
C ASN A 11 -25.42 -9.44 -8.54
N SER A 12 -26.47 -10.18 -8.18
CA SER A 12 -26.38 -11.27 -7.21
C SER A 12 -25.46 -12.36 -7.77
N SER A 13 -24.22 -12.45 -7.26
CA SER A 13 -23.31 -13.55 -7.63
C SER A 13 -23.96 -14.87 -7.23
N LYS A 14 -24.36 -15.69 -8.21
CA LYS A 14 -25.02 -16.96 -7.95
C LYS A 14 -24.05 -17.90 -7.25
N VAL A 15 -24.57 -18.87 -6.52
CA VAL A 15 -23.74 -19.85 -5.78
C VAL A 15 -22.81 -20.63 -6.74
N SER A 16 -23.19 -20.76 -8.01
CA SER A 16 -22.36 -21.26 -9.13
C SER A 16 -21.06 -20.46 -9.29
N ASP A 17 -21.15 -19.14 -9.33
CA ASP A 17 -20.07 -18.26 -9.77
C ASP A 17 -18.96 -18.25 -8.72
N VAL A 18 -19.36 -18.13 -7.45
CA VAL A 18 -18.48 -18.27 -6.27
C VAL A 18 -17.80 -19.65 -6.23
N THR A 19 -18.47 -20.70 -6.68
CA THR A 19 -17.88 -22.05 -6.72
C THR A 19 -16.84 -22.17 -7.83
N VAL A 20 -17.11 -21.63 -9.03
CA VAL A 20 -16.17 -21.60 -10.17
C VAL A 20 -14.91 -20.78 -9.85
N GLU A 21 -15.06 -19.62 -9.21
CA GLU A 21 -13.91 -18.79 -8.80
C GLU A 21 -13.00 -19.50 -7.80
N LEU A 22 -13.60 -20.18 -6.81
CA LEU A 22 -12.88 -20.92 -5.79
C LEU A 22 -12.14 -22.13 -6.40
N SER A 23 -12.81 -22.89 -7.28
CA SER A 23 -12.19 -23.96 -8.07
C SER A 23 -11.01 -23.48 -8.92
N ARG A 24 -11.07 -22.29 -9.52
CA ARG A 24 -9.93 -21.73 -10.28
C ARG A 24 -8.71 -21.44 -9.40
N MET A 25 -8.89 -20.87 -8.21
CA MET A 25 -7.76 -20.61 -7.31
C MET A 25 -7.15 -21.92 -6.77
N LEU A 26 -7.99 -22.92 -6.48
CA LEU A 26 -7.53 -24.25 -6.07
C LEU A 26 -6.73 -24.93 -7.17
N HIS A 27 -7.22 -24.87 -8.42
CA HIS A 27 -6.52 -25.44 -9.58
C HIS A 27 -5.10 -24.90 -9.73
N LEU A 28 -4.86 -23.61 -9.46
CA LEU A 28 -3.52 -23.01 -9.54
C LEU A 28 -2.56 -23.48 -8.46
N ILE A 29 -3.08 -23.82 -7.28
CA ILE A 29 -2.28 -24.39 -6.17
C ILE A 29 -2.14 -25.91 -6.35
N GLU A 30 -3.03 -26.54 -7.10
CA GLU A 30 -2.96 -27.95 -7.54
C GLU A 30 -2.06 -28.20 -8.76
N GLU A 31 -1.95 -27.27 -9.71
CA GLU A 31 -1.05 -27.38 -10.87
C GLU A 31 0.40 -27.52 -10.45
N ASP A 32 0.76 -26.95 -9.29
CA ASP A 32 2.07 -27.04 -8.66
C ASP A 32 2.08 -28.12 -7.55
N LYS A 33 1.43 -29.28 -7.80
CA LYS A 33 1.40 -30.48 -6.93
C LYS A 33 2.79 -30.94 -6.45
N ASN A 34 3.85 -30.56 -7.16
CA ASN A 34 5.24 -30.89 -6.87
C ASN A 34 5.99 -29.83 -6.04
N ILE A 35 5.36 -28.76 -5.53
CA ILE A 35 6.03 -27.82 -4.61
C ILE A 35 6.59 -28.61 -3.40
N PRO A 36 7.91 -28.67 -3.18
CA PRO A 36 8.46 -29.36 -2.02
C PRO A 36 8.05 -28.65 -0.72
N PHE A 37 8.05 -29.40 0.39
CA PHE A 37 8.10 -28.75 1.70
C PHE A 37 9.50 -28.12 1.84
N VAL A 38 9.51 -26.84 2.17
CA VAL A 38 10.69 -25.96 2.15
C VAL A 38 10.81 -25.23 3.48
N SER A 39 12.02 -24.77 3.81
CA SER A 39 12.22 -23.88 4.97
C SER A 39 11.48 -22.56 4.79
N LEU A 40 11.30 -21.79 5.86
CA LEU A 40 10.71 -20.44 5.76
C LEU A 40 11.53 -19.56 4.81
N GLU A 41 12.87 -19.67 4.84
CA GLU A 41 13.77 -18.91 3.95
C GLU A 41 13.54 -19.23 2.47
N GLU A 42 13.46 -20.51 2.12
CA GLU A 42 13.17 -20.98 0.76
C GLU A 42 11.73 -20.68 0.31
N ALA A 43 10.80 -20.59 1.27
CA ALA A 43 9.41 -20.26 1.03
C ALA A 43 9.20 -18.78 0.70
N ILE A 44 10.00 -17.90 1.30
CA ILE A 44 9.90 -16.44 1.12
C ILE A 44 10.92 -15.88 0.12
N ASN A 45 11.95 -16.63 -0.30
CA ASN A 45 12.92 -16.15 -1.27
C ASN A 45 12.28 -15.59 -2.56
N PRO A 46 11.20 -16.19 -3.13
CA PRO A 46 10.47 -15.58 -4.26
C PRO A 46 9.75 -14.27 -3.92
N LEU A 47 9.56 -13.94 -2.64
CA LEU A 47 8.82 -12.78 -2.14
C LEU A 47 9.69 -11.55 -1.91
N VAL A 48 11.02 -11.69 -1.88
CA VAL A 48 11.98 -10.58 -1.68
C VAL A 48 11.73 -9.39 -2.63
N PRO A 49 11.39 -9.57 -3.92
CA PRO A 49 11.06 -8.45 -4.82
C PRO A 49 9.72 -7.76 -4.51
N PHE A 50 8.79 -8.46 -3.84
CA PHE A 50 7.39 -8.04 -3.66
C PHE A 50 7.08 -7.52 -2.25
N VAL A 51 7.87 -7.91 -1.25
CA VAL A 51 7.70 -7.53 0.16
C VAL A 51 8.89 -6.66 0.61
N PRO A 52 8.74 -5.32 0.66
CA PRO A 52 9.77 -4.44 1.19
C PRO A 52 10.13 -4.81 2.63
N GLU A 53 11.41 -4.71 2.99
CA GLU A 53 11.92 -4.94 4.36
C GLU A 53 11.71 -6.39 4.89
N LEU A 54 11.34 -7.36 4.03
CA LEU A 54 11.14 -8.77 4.38
C LEU A 54 12.31 -9.37 5.18
N GLU A 55 13.56 -9.11 4.77
CA GLU A 55 14.75 -9.58 5.49
C GLU A 55 14.79 -9.10 6.95
N GLN A 56 14.35 -7.86 7.20
CA GLN A 56 14.30 -7.29 8.55
C GLN A 56 13.20 -7.95 9.39
N MET A 57 12.04 -8.22 8.79
CA MET A 57 10.96 -8.97 9.42
C MET A 57 11.45 -10.37 9.81
N ILE A 58 12.23 -11.03 8.95
CA ILE A 58 12.81 -12.35 9.21
C ILE A 58 13.88 -12.33 10.29
N LEU A 59 14.73 -11.31 10.34
CA LEU A 59 15.66 -11.12 11.46
C LEU A 59 14.92 -10.95 12.80
N ILE A 60 13.73 -10.35 12.81
CA ILE A 60 12.89 -10.21 14.00
C ILE A 60 12.21 -11.54 14.34
N VAL A 61 11.66 -12.27 13.36
CA VAL A 61 11.12 -13.62 13.53
C VAL A 61 12.19 -14.57 14.09
N LYS A 62 13.39 -14.61 13.50
CA LYS A 62 14.54 -15.38 13.99
C LYS A 62 14.97 -15.02 15.41
N LYS A 63 14.75 -13.79 15.88
CA LYS A 63 15.06 -13.39 17.27
C LYS A 63 13.95 -13.69 18.28
N ASN A 64 12.73 -13.97 17.81
CA ASN A 64 11.55 -14.15 18.65
C ASN A 64 10.86 -15.51 18.44
N HIS A 65 11.50 -16.44 17.70
CA HIS A 65 11.03 -17.82 17.55
C HIS A 65 11.23 -18.59 18.87
N ASN A 66 10.39 -18.29 19.86
CA ASN A 66 10.37 -19.06 21.08
C ASN A 66 9.77 -20.43 20.75
N ILE A 67 10.53 -21.51 20.97
CA ILE A 67 10.13 -22.87 20.58
C ILE A 67 9.06 -23.35 21.56
N ALA A 68 7.80 -23.02 21.27
CA ALA A 68 6.65 -23.66 21.90
C ALA A 68 6.71 -25.16 21.61
N LYS A 69 6.64 -26.00 22.66
CA LYS A 69 6.67 -27.47 22.56
C LYS A 69 5.34 -28.04 22.05
N ASP A 70 4.91 -27.55 20.90
CA ASP A 70 3.65 -27.85 20.24
C ASP A 70 3.92 -28.66 18.95
N SER A 71 2.86 -29.05 18.22
CA SER A 71 2.94 -29.92 17.03
C SER A 71 3.63 -29.31 15.80
N LEU A 72 4.12 -28.07 15.89
CA LEU A 72 4.69 -27.32 14.78
C LEU A 72 6.22 -27.40 14.72
N THR A 73 6.76 -27.48 13.52
CA THR A 73 8.18 -27.23 13.27
C THR A 73 8.52 -25.75 13.46
N THR A 74 9.82 -25.44 13.59
CA THR A 74 10.31 -24.06 13.70
C THR A 74 9.87 -23.19 12.53
N ASP A 75 9.94 -23.68 11.29
CA ASP A 75 9.51 -22.96 10.09
C ASP A 75 8.00 -22.71 10.06
N GLU A 76 7.20 -23.71 10.44
CA GLU A 76 5.73 -23.59 10.53
C GLU A 76 5.32 -22.54 11.57
N SER A 77 5.87 -22.60 12.79
CA SER A 77 5.67 -21.59 13.83
C SER A 77 6.14 -20.20 13.37
N SER A 78 7.31 -20.12 12.73
CA SER A 78 7.89 -18.87 12.23
C SER A 78 7.09 -18.27 11.08
N SER A 79 6.38 -19.07 10.28
CA SER A 79 5.48 -18.58 9.23
C SER A 79 4.28 -17.82 9.81
N ILE A 80 3.70 -18.31 10.92
CA ILE A 80 2.63 -17.62 11.66
C ILE A 80 3.19 -16.35 12.33
N LEU A 81 4.39 -16.43 12.91
CA LEU A 81 5.05 -15.28 13.53
C LEU A 81 5.32 -14.17 12.50
N LEU A 82 5.78 -14.51 11.29
CA LEU A 82 5.95 -13.58 10.18
C LEU A 82 4.62 -12.93 9.73
N TYR A 83 3.51 -13.67 9.76
CA TYR A 83 2.20 -13.14 9.43
C TYR A 83 1.66 -12.16 10.50
N THR A 84 1.93 -12.44 11.78
CA THR A 84 1.44 -11.61 12.91
C THR A 84 2.24 -10.34 13.17
N ILE A 85 3.42 -10.17 12.57
CA ILE A 85 4.28 -9.01 12.83
C ILE A 85 3.58 -7.67 12.47
N LYS A 86 3.37 -6.82 13.48
CA LYS A 86 2.84 -5.46 13.27
C LYS A 86 3.98 -4.58 12.71
N TRP A 87 3.89 -4.22 11.42
CA TRP A 87 4.90 -3.41 10.73
C TRP A 87 4.47 -1.95 10.57
N LYS A 88 5.43 -1.01 10.54
CA LYS A 88 5.18 0.41 10.26
C LYS A 88 6.12 0.91 9.15
N PRO A 89 5.60 1.54 8.09
CA PRO A 89 4.19 1.81 7.82
C PRO A 89 3.39 0.53 7.50
N ILE A 90 2.11 0.51 7.85
CA ILE A 90 1.25 -0.70 7.78
C ILE A 90 1.11 -1.24 6.34
N ASN A 91 1.22 -0.38 5.34
CA ASN A 91 1.19 -0.73 3.91
C ASN A 91 2.49 -1.38 3.38
N LYS A 92 3.49 -1.59 4.25
CA LYS A 92 4.66 -2.46 4.04
C LYS A 92 4.59 -3.77 4.84
N SER A 93 3.55 -3.96 5.67
CA SER A 93 3.41 -5.21 6.45
C SER A 93 3.23 -6.41 5.54
N PHE A 94 4.01 -7.47 5.79
CA PHE A 94 3.93 -8.78 5.14
C PHE A 94 2.47 -9.24 4.93
N ARG A 95 1.69 -9.23 6.02
CA ARG A 95 0.27 -9.61 6.05
C ARG A 95 -0.60 -8.76 5.13
N VAL A 96 -0.38 -7.45 5.08
CA VAL A 96 -1.18 -6.54 4.25
C VAL A 96 -0.89 -6.81 2.77
N ILE A 97 0.38 -6.98 2.42
CA ILE A 97 0.79 -7.29 1.05
C ILE A 97 0.24 -8.67 0.62
N LEU A 98 0.39 -9.71 1.45
CA LEU A 98 -0.19 -11.03 1.19
C LEU A 98 -1.70 -10.97 0.93
N ASN A 99 -2.46 -10.33 1.82
CA ASN A 99 -3.92 -10.25 1.65
C ASN A 99 -4.30 -9.42 0.43
N THR A 100 -3.61 -8.32 0.13
CA THR A 100 -3.82 -7.57 -1.12
C THR A 100 -3.54 -8.44 -2.34
N THR A 101 -2.48 -9.26 -2.34
CA THR A 101 -2.19 -10.18 -3.45
C THR A 101 -3.27 -11.24 -3.62
N LEU A 102 -3.75 -11.86 -2.54
CA LEU A 102 -4.88 -12.80 -2.55
C LEU A 102 -6.15 -12.14 -3.10
N GLU A 103 -6.45 -10.91 -2.68
CA GLU A 103 -7.60 -10.13 -3.16
C GLU A 103 -7.51 -9.74 -4.65
N THR A 104 -6.30 -9.57 -5.22
CA THR A 104 -6.15 -9.21 -6.66
C THR A 104 -6.58 -10.32 -7.62
N ARG A 105 -6.61 -11.58 -7.17
CA ARG A 105 -6.87 -12.78 -7.99
C ARG A 105 -5.94 -12.94 -9.21
N ASN A 106 -4.83 -12.19 -9.25
CA ASN A 106 -3.86 -12.23 -10.34
C ASN A 106 -2.87 -13.39 -10.11
N GLN A 107 -2.94 -14.40 -10.97
CA GLN A 107 -2.16 -15.64 -10.86
C GLN A 107 -0.65 -15.38 -10.88
N THR A 108 -0.19 -14.45 -11.72
CA THR A 108 1.23 -14.07 -11.86
C THR A 108 1.77 -13.43 -10.59
N LEU A 109 0.95 -12.61 -9.91
CA LEU A 109 1.31 -12.00 -8.63
C LEU A 109 1.22 -13.00 -7.46
N LEU A 110 0.33 -14.00 -7.54
CA LEU A 110 0.12 -14.97 -6.47
C LEU A 110 1.12 -16.13 -6.49
N LYS A 111 1.63 -16.55 -7.67
CA LYS A 111 2.56 -17.68 -7.81
C LYS A 111 3.80 -17.62 -6.90
N PRO A 112 4.47 -16.46 -6.69
CA PRO A 112 5.57 -16.34 -5.71
C PRO A 112 5.19 -16.74 -4.27
N TRP A 113 3.92 -16.62 -3.89
CA TRP A 113 3.42 -16.90 -2.54
C TRP A 113 3.10 -18.36 -2.28
N PHE A 114 3.00 -19.23 -3.30
CA PHE A 114 2.52 -20.61 -3.12
C PHE A 114 3.31 -21.41 -2.10
N ARG A 115 4.64 -21.25 -2.03
CA ARG A 115 5.48 -21.91 -1.02
C ARG A 115 5.16 -21.46 0.40
N TYR A 116 5.05 -20.15 0.61
CA TYR A 116 4.69 -19.58 1.90
C TYR A 116 3.25 -19.94 2.31
N LEU A 117 2.30 -19.88 1.37
CA LEU A 117 0.92 -20.30 1.57
C LEU A 117 0.84 -21.77 1.99
N LYS A 118 1.60 -22.66 1.33
CA LYS A 118 1.70 -24.07 1.73
C LYS A 118 2.24 -24.21 3.15
N LEU A 119 3.30 -23.49 3.50
CA LEU A 119 3.92 -23.54 4.84
C LEU A 119 2.94 -23.09 5.94
N ILE A 120 2.33 -21.90 5.84
CA ILE A 120 1.41 -21.39 6.86
C ILE A 120 0.12 -22.23 6.95
N MET A 121 -0.41 -22.73 5.83
CA MET A 121 -1.60 -23.59 5.85
C MET A 121 -1.31 -24.97 6.45
N THR A 122 -0.10 -25.51 6.26
CA THR A 122 0.35 -26.74 6.95
C THR A 122 0.44 -26.51 8.46
N ALA A 123 1.00 -25.36 8.88
CA ALA A 123 1.07 -24.95 10.28
C ALA A 123 -0.34 -24.86 10.91
N LEU A 124 -1.26 -24.14 10.27
CA LEU A 124 -2.64 -23.99 10.75
C LEU A 124 -3.38 -25.35 10.82
N ASN A 125 -3.14 -26.27 9.88
CA ASN A 125 -3.76 -27.59 9.92
C ASN A 125 -3.33 -28.42 11.15
N LYS A 126 -2.04 -28.35 11.51
CA LYS A 126 -1.44 -29.08 12.66
C LYS A 126 -1.83 -28.51 14.03
N LEU A 127 -2.26 -27.25 14.10
CA LEU A 127 -2.78 -26.66 15.33
C LEU A 127 -4.12 -27.31 15.71
N PRO A 128 -4.42 -27.47 17.01
CA PRO A 128 -5.65 -28.12 17.46
C PRO A 128 -6.88 -27.42 16.87
N SER A 129 -7.77 -28.21 16.28
CA SER A 129 -9.11 -27.75 15.93
C SER A 129 -9.97 -27.77 17.19
N ASN A 130 -10.69 -26.69 17.46
CA ASN A 130 -11.77 -26.75 18.44
C ASN A 130 -12.87 -27.66 17.87
N SER A 131 -13.28 -28.68 18.63
CA SER A 131 -14.36 -29.59 18.22
C SER A 131 -15.71 -28.89 18.12
N THR A 132 -15.83 -27.71 18.72
CA THR A 132 -16.99 -26.82 18.69
C THR A 132 -16.72 -25.57 17.84
N ARG A 133 -17.81 -24.99 17.32
CA ARG A 133 -17.82 -23.74 16.53
C ARG A 133 -17.29 -22.59 17.40
N LEU A 134 -16.33 -21.82 16.88
CA LEU A 134 -15.64 -20.76 17.61
C LEU A 134 -16.14 -19.38 17.14
N THR A 135 -16.78 -18.64 18.04
CA THR A 135 -17.14 -17.24 17.79
C THR A 135 -15.92 -16.35 18.03
N VAL A 136 -15.53 -15.57 17.02
CA VAL A 136 -14.38 -14.65 17.06
C VAL A 136 -14.75 -13.27 16.52
N TYR A 137 -13.99 -12.27 16.95
CA TYR A 137 -14.26 -10.86 16.68
C TYR A 137 -13.21 -10.25 15.75
N HIS A 138 -13.65 -9.48 14.75
CA HIS A 138 -12.77 -8.68 13.90
C HIS A 138 -13.28 -7.24 13.78
N ALA A 139 -12.41 -6.25 14.00
CA ALA A 139 -12.76 -4.83 14.01
C ALA A 139 -12.18 -4.06 12.82
N VAL A 140 -12.97 -3.13 12.28
CA VAL A 140 -12.56 -2.20 11.21
C VAL A 140 -13.13 -0.81 11.48
N LYS A 141 -12.29 0.24 11.46
CA LYS A 141 -12.72 1.65 11.57
C LYS A 141 -13.30 2.20 10.25
N LEU A 142 -14.34 1.55 9.74
CA LEU A 142 -15.18 1.95 8.60
C LEU A 142 -16.63 1.48 8.85
N ASN A 143 -17.64 2.17 8.31
CA ASN A 143 -18.97 1.56 8.12
C ASN A 143 -18.92 0.65 6.88
N LEU A 144 -19.35 -0.61 7.03
CA LEU A 144 -19.37 -1.61 5.96
C LEU A 144 -20.75 -2.27 5.75
N ILE A 145 -21.82 -1.82 6.44
CA ILE A 145 -23.16 -2.45 6.34
C ILE A 145 -23.62 -2.65 4.89
N ALA A 146 -23.49 -1.61 4.07
CA ALA A 146 -23.91 -1.65 2.66
C ALA A 146 -23.18 -2.72 1.82
N GLN A 147 -22.01 -3.19 2.26
CA GLN A 147 -21.25 -4.24 1.58
C GLN A 147 -21.65 -5.65 2.04
N TYR A 148 -22.35 -5.79 3.17
CA TYR A 148 -22.73 -7.09 3.75
C TYR A 148 -24.22 -7.12 4.10
N PRO A 149 -25.12 -7.07 3.10
CA PRO A 149 -26.54 -7.30 3.33
C PRO A 149 -26.78 -8.72 3.85
N VAL A 150 -27.77 -8.87 4.74
CA VAL A 150 -28.20 -10.18 5.26
C VAL A 150 -28.58 -11.10 4.12
N GLY A 151 -28.17 -12.37 4.20
CA GLY A 151 -28.33 -13.36 3.13
C GLY A 151 -27.13 -13.47 2.20
N ARG A 152 -26.26 -12.45 2.08
CA ARG A 152 -25.09 -12.49 1.18
C ARG A 152 -24.19 -13.69 1.49
N ILE A 153 -23.81 -14.43 0.45
CA ILE A 153 -22.76 -15.45 0.50
C ILE A 153 -21.56 -14.91 -0.29
N PHE A 154 -20.35 -15.06 0.25
CA PHE A 154 -19.12 -14.60 -0.38
C PHE A 154 -17.89 -15.40 0.07
N VAL A 155 -16.78 -15.28 -0.67
CA VAL A 155 -15.47 -15.79 -0.27
C VAL A 155 -14.65 -14.66 0.33
N TRP A 156 -14.08 -14.91 1.51
CA TRP A 156 -13.15 -14.02 2.19
C TRP A 156 -11.71 -14.43 1.83
N TRP A 157 -11.14 -13.77 0.82
CA TRP A 157 -9.89 -14.21 0.19
C TRP A 157 -8.64 -14.05 1.07
N GLY A 158 -8.58 -13.03 1.94
CA GLY A 158 -7.43 -12.79 2.83
C GLY A 158 -7.46 -13.61 4.13
N PHE A 159 -6.28 -13.87 4.70
CA PHE A 159 -6.17 -14.37 6.07
C PHE A 159 -6.64 -13.31 7.07
N THR A 160 -7.32 -13.68 8.15
CA THR A 160 -7.88 -12.68 9.09
C THR A 160 -7.47 -12.96 10.52
N LEU A 161 -6.77 -11.99 11.14
CA LEU A 161 -6.54 -11.97 12.58
C LEU A 161 -7.80 -11.47 13.28
N CYS A 162 -8.29 -12.31 14.18
CA CYS A 162 -9.42 -12.12 15.06
C CYS A 162 -8.97 -12.34 16.51
N THR A 163 -9.84 -12.02 17.46
CA THR A 163 -9.66 -12.36 18.88
C THR A 163 -10.93 -13.01 19.44
N THR A 164 -10.80 -13.80 20.49
CA THR A 164 -11.93 -14.26 21.31
C THR A 164 -12.30 -13.29 22.45
N SER A 165 -11.45 -12.30 22.77
CA SER A 165 -11.72 -11.32 23.82
C SER A 165 -12.39 -10.06 23.27
N LEU A 166 -13.56 -9.73 23.82
CA LEU A 166 -14.26 -8.47 23.56
C LEU A 166 -13.53 -7.26 24.18
N ASP A 167 -12.83 -7.46 25.30
CA ASP A 167 -12.17 -6.38 26.07
C ASP A 167 -11.14 -5.62 25.23
N ILE A 168 -10.43 -6.35 24.36
CA ILE A 168 -9.42 -5.81 23.45
C ILE A 168 -10.03 -4.82 22.45
N LEU A 169 -11.32 -4.95 22.12
CA LEU A 169 -12.00 -4.08 21.15
C LEU A 169 -12.21 -2.66 21.71
N ASN A 170 -12.32 -2.50 23.03
CA ASN A 170 -12.41 -1.18 23.67
C ASN A 170 -11.16 -0.32 23.42
N ASN A 171 -10.04 -0.91 23.00
CA ASN A 171 -8.84 -0.18 22.61
C ASN A 171 -9.10 0.71 21.38
N GLU A 172 -8.85 2.01 21.52
CA GLU A 172 -9.01 3.01 20.46
C GLU A 172 -8.15 2.76 19.21
N HIS A 173 -7.09 1.95 19.29
CA HIS A 173 -6.32 1.55 18.12
C HIS A 173 -6.93 0.36 17.34
N ILE A 174 -7.96 -0.30 17.87
CA ILE A 174 -8.56 -1.53 17.32
C ILE A 174 -9.98 -1.27 16.81
N LEU A 175 -10.94 -1.02 17.71
CA LEU A 175 -12.31 -0.60 17.36
C LEU A 175 -12.57 0.79 17.92
N GLY A 176 -12.39 0.96 19.24
CA GLY A 176 -12.69 2.20 19.95
C GLY A 176 -14.19 2.46 20.11
N GLN A 177 -14.52 3.57 20.75
CA GLN A 177 -15.88 3.94 21.11
C GLN A 177 -16.50 4.99 20.18
N ASN A 178 -15.70 5.57 19.28
CA ASN A 178 -16.11 6.71 18.46
C ASN A 178 -15.85 6.51 16.95
N GLY A 179 -16.65 7.20 16.14
CA GLY A 179 -16.56 7.20 14.68
C GLY A 179 -17.14 5.96 14.00
N ALA A 180 -17.29 6.05 12.67
CA ALA A 180 -17.84 4.99 11.84
C ALA A 180 -16.95 3.74 11.86
N ARG A 181 -17.47 2.65 12.43
CA ARG A 181 -16.73 1.40 12.66
C ARG A 181 -17.64 0.18 12.53
N THR A 182 -17.05 -0.95 12.22
CA THR A 182 -17.71 -2.23 12.01
C THR A 182 -17.04 -3.30 12.86
N LEU A 183 -17.85 -4.03 13.62
CA LEU A 183 -17.49 -5.25 14.33
C LEU A 183 -18.09 -6.45 13.59
N PHE A 184 -17.24 -7.35 13.12
CA PHE A 184 -17.65 -8.65 12.64
C PHE A 184 -17.67 -9.64 13.81
N ILE A 185 -18.82 -10.28 14.02
CA ILE A 185 -18.97 -11.44 14.92
C ILE A 185 -19.00 -12.67 14.01
N ILE A 186 -17.92 -13.45 14.06
CA ILE A 186 -17.66 -14.51 13.09
C ILE A 186 -17.72 -15.85 13.80
N ASP A 187 -18.74 -16.64 13.51
CA ASP A 187 -18.83 -18.02 13.95
C ASP A 187 -18.03 -18.92 13.00
N SER A 188 -16.73 -19.05 13.29
CA SER A 188 -15.78 -19.82 12.49
C SER A 188 -15.70 -21.29 12.91
N GLN A 189 -15.37 -22.15 11.95
CA GLN A 189 -15.04 -23.57 12.14
C GLN A 189 -13.59 -23.88 11.74
N SER A 190 -12.93 -22.96 11.01
CA SER A 190 -11.58 -23.12 10.48
C SER A 190 -10.55 -22.22 11.18
N GLY A 191 -11.01 -21.26 11.99
CA GLY A 191 -10.17 -20.39 12.81
C GLY A 191 -9.35 -21.18 13.83
N LYS A 192 -8.03 -20.94 13.85
CA LYS A 192 -7.08 -21.60 14.76
C LYS A 192 -6.54 -20.62 15.78
N SER A 193 -6.51 -21.00 17.05
CA SER A 193 -5.79 -20.22 18.07
C SER A 193 -4.30 -20.24 17.75
N ILE A 194 -3.70 -19.06 17.63
CA ILE A 194 -2.28 -18.89 17.31
C ILE A 194 -1.51 -18.20 18.44
N CYS A 195 -2.11 -18.06 19.62
CA CYS A 195 -1.55 -17.31 20.75
C CYS A 195 -0.08 -17.67 21.04
N LYS A 196 0.26 -18.97 21.06
CA LYS A 196 1.61 -19.48 21.29
C LYS A 196 2.63 -19.19 20.17
N HIS A 197 2.15 -18.84 18.98
CA HIS A 197 2.94 -18.65 17.74
C HIS A 197 2.82 -17.21 17.20
N SER A 198 2.42 -16.28 18.07
CA SER A 198 2.19 -14.86 17.74
C SER A 198 3.07 -13.95 18.58
N PHE A 199 3.35 -12.75 18.07
CA PHE A 199 3.97 -11.68 18.87
C PHE A 199 3.09 -11.18 20.03
N TYR A 200 1.79 -11.50 20.01
CA TYR A 200 0.77 -10.95 20.91
C TYR A 200 0.00 -12.07 21.60
N SER A 201 0.72 -12.99 22.25
CA SER A 201 0.13 -14.16 22.92
C SER A 201 -0.95 -13.86 23.96
N LYS A 202 -0.97 -12.63 24.49
CA LYS A 202 -2.00 -12.12 25.41
C LYS A 202 -3.26 -11.56 24.72
N GLU A 203 -3.23 -11.30 23.40
CA GLU A 203 -4.35 -10.74 22.64
C GLU A 203 -5.41 -11.80 22.23
N GLN A 204 -5.29 -13.04 22.72
CA GLN A 204 -6.14 -14.19 22.37
C GLN A 204 -6.31 -14.37 20.84
N GLU A 205 -5.22 -14.21 20.09
CA GLU A 205 -5.26 -14.17 18.63
C GLU A 205 -5.71 -15.51 18.02
N VAL A 206 -6.71 -15.42 17.14
CA VAL A 206 -7.19 -16.49 16.27
C VAL A 206 -6.95 -16.08 14.83
N LEU A 207 -6.37 -16.99 14.05
CA LEU A 207 -6.17 -16.79 12.61
C LEU A 207 -7.21 -17.59 11.83
N ILE A 208 -8.08 -16.88 11.10
CA ILE A 208 -8.95 -17.46 10.07
C ILE A 208 -8.13 -17.61 8.78
N PRO A 209 -8.11 -18.82 8.16
CA PRO A 209 -7.45 -19.05 6.88
C PRO A 209 -7.97 -18.19 5.72
N ALA A 210 -7.17 -18.08 4.66
CA ALA A 210 -7.60 -17.50 3.39
C ALA A 210 -8.68 -18.34 2.68
N ALA A 211 -9.50 -17.67 1.88
CA ALA A 211 -10.57 -18.22 1.03
C ALA A 211 -11.69 -18.98 1.76
N CYS A 212 -11.96 -18.64 3.02
CA CYS A 212 -13.14 -19.12 3.76
C CYS A 212 -14.44 -18.58 3.14
N ARG A 213 -15.48 -19.41 3.06
CA ARG A 213 -16.83 -19.00 2.61
C ARG A 213 -17.67 -18.56 3.79
N PHE A 214 -18.28 -17.38 3.71
CA PHE A 214 -19.17 -16.86 4.73
C PHE A 214 -20.56 -16.54 4.19
N HIS A 215 -21.56 -16.75 5.05
CA HIS A 215 -22.91 -16.27 4.89
C HIS A 215 -23.19 -15.19 5.93
N VAL A 216 -23.73 -14.04 5.51
CA VAL A 216 -24.13 -12.95 6.40
C VAL A 216 -25.47 -13.31 7.05
N THR A 217 -25.45 -13.62 8.34
CA THR A 217 -26.64 -14.04 9.12
C THR A 217 -27.34 -12.88 9.81
N GLY A 218 -26.70 -11.72 9.93
CA GLY A 218 -27.27 -10.54 10.59
C GLY A 218 -26.44 -9.29 10.33
N CYS A 219 -27.09 -8.14 10.32
CA CYS A 219 -26.45 -6.85 10.11
C CYS A 219 -27.25 -5.78 10.87
N PHE A 220 -26.59 -5.05 11.77
CA PHE A 220 -27.24 -4.18 12.74
C PHE A 220 -26.46 -2.87 12.88
N ASP A 221 -27.16 -1.74 12.96
CA ASP A 221 -26.60 -0.50 13.51
C ASP A 221 -26.81 -0.54 15.04
N ALA A 222 -25.72 -0.51 15.79
CA ALA A 222 -25.73 -0.53 17.25
C ALA A 222 -25.68 0.88 17.86
N GLY A 223 -25.80 1.93 17.03
CA GLY A 223 -25.71 3.31 17.43
C GLY A 223 -24.27 3.79 17.62
N ASN A 224 -24.10 5.10 17.84
CA ASN A 224 -22.80 5.76 18.05
C ASN A 224 -21.75 5.46 16.96
N GLY A 225 -22.19 5.14 15.74
CA GLY A 225 -21.36 4.76 14.60
C GLY A 225 -20.78 3.34 14.65
N LEU A 226 -21.19 2.50 15.60
CA LEU A 226 -20.87 1.07 15.64
C LEU A 226 -21.87 0.27 14.82
N HIS A 227 -21.36 -0.48 13.85
CA HIS A 227 -22.14 -1.41 13.04
C HIS A 227 -21.69 -2.84 13.34
N ILE A 228 -22.62 -3.79 13.42
CA ILE A 228 -22.34 -5.19 13.76
C ILE A 228 -22.77 -6.07 12.59
N ILE A 229 -21.88 -6.96 12.15
CA ILE A 229 -22.13 -7.91 11.06
C ILE A 229 -21.89 -9.32 11.58
N HIS A 230 -22.90 -10.18 11.53
CA HIS A 230 -22.78 -11.59 11.91
C HIS A 230 -22.46 -12.45 10.69
N LEU A 231 -21.40 -13.25 10.78
CA LEU A 231 -20.94 -14.15 9.73
C LEU A 231 -20.93 -15.60 10.21
N LYS A 232 -21.52 -16.48 9.40
CA LYS A 232 -21.47 -17.94 9.58
C LYS A 232 -20.56 -18.56 8.54
N GLU A 233 -19.50 -19.24 8.98
CA GLU A 233 -18.64 -19.99 8.06
C GLU A 233 -19.39 -21.19 7.46
N MET A 234 -19.33 -21.31 6.14
CA MET A 234 -20.01 -22.33 5.35
C MET A 234 -19.11 -23.53 5.04
N GLN A 235 -19.72 -24.66 4.68
CA GLN A 235 -19.02 -25.86 4.22
C GLN A 235 -18.66 -25.79 2.72
N PRO A 236 -17.61 -26.52 2.29
CA PRO A 236 -16.67 -27.31 3.09
C PRO A 236 -15.59 -26.45 3.78
N LYS A 237 -15.21 -26.81 5.02
CA LYS A 237 -14.31 -26.02 5.90
C LYS A 237 -12.98 -25.60 5.27
N HIS A 238 -12.37 -26.47 4.46
CA HIS A 238 -10.90 -26.45 4.26
C HIS A 238 -10.46 -26.79 2.84
N GLN A 239 -10.88 -26.05 1.81
CA GLN A 239 -10.48 -26.39 0.44
C GLN A 239 -8.96 -26.26 0.19
N LEU A 240 -8.29 -25.27 0.79
CA LEU A 240 -6.83 -25.15 0.72
C LEU A 240 -6.07 -26.06 1.71
N ILE A 241 -6.61 -26.28 2.91
CA ILE A 241 -5.95 -27.10 3.95
C ILE A 241 -6.06 -28.61 3.65
N ALA A 242 -7.17 -29.07 3.08
CA ALA A 242 -7.35 -30.48 2.71
C ALA A 242 -6.41 -30.91 1.56
N LEU A 243 -6.05 -29.98 0.65
CA LEU A 243 -5.09 -30.24 -0.43
C LEU A 243 -3.69 -30.61 0.09
N VAL A 244 -3.25 -30.01 1.20
CA VAL A 244 -1.95 -30.34 1.83
C VAL A 244 -1.91 -31.80 2.31
N GLN A 245 -3.04 -32.35 2.75
CA GLN A 245 -3.14 -33.72 3.31
C GLN A 245 -2.98 -34.83 2.25
N GLN A 246 -3.17 -34.52 0.97
CA GLN A 246 -2.91 -35.48 -0.11
C GLN A 246 -1.42 -35.60 -0.44
N VAL A 247 -0.65 -34.51 -0.28
CA VAL A 247 0.77 -34.42 -0.67
C VAL A 247 1.72 -34.92 0.43
N SER A 248 1.28 -34.98 1.69
CA SER A 248 2.10 -35.35 2.86
C SER A 248 2.49 -36.84 2.96
N LYS A 249 2.31 -37.64 1.90
CA LYS A 249 2.65 -39.08 1.87
C LYS A 249 4.03 -39.40 1.28
N ILE A 250 4.78 -38.42 0.77
CA ILE A 250 6.07 -38.63 0.11
C ILE A 250 7.25 -38.19 1.01
N LEU A 251 8.31 -39.00 1.01
CA LEU A 251 9.38 -39.13 2.03
C LEU A 251 10.50 -38.03 1.97
N PRO A 252 11.46 -38.01 2.95
CA PRO A 252 12.04 -36.75 3.45
C PRO A 252 13.52 -36.46 3.10
N LYS A 253 13.96 -35.28 3.57
CA LYS A 253 15.35 -34.83 3.86
C LYS A 253 16.35 -34.68 2.70
N LYS A 254 16.68 -33.40 2.42
CA LYS A 254 18.04 -32.85 2.66
C LYS A 254 17.92 -31.34 2.93
N VAL A 255 18.52 -30.87 4.03
CA VAL A 255 18.63 -29.44 4.34
C VAL A 255 20.02 -28.98 3.93
N SER A 256 20.12 -28.04 3.00
CA SER A 256 21.36 -27.35 2.66
C SER A 256 21.43 -26.03 3.44
N THR A 257 22.21 -26.02 4.52
CA THR A 257 22.37 -24.84 5.39
C THR A 257 23.17 -23.74 4.66
N ILE A 258 22.52 -22.65 4.27
CA ILE A 258 23.22 -21.44 3.81
C ILE A 258 23.59 -20.63 5.05
N VAL A 259 24.89 -20.42 5.26
CA VAL A 259 25.40 -19.67 6.42
C VAL A 259 25.32 -18.17 6.12
N TRP A 260 24.35 -17.50 6.74
CA TRP A 260 24.24 -16.04 6.72
C TRP A 260 25.04 -15.42 7.88
N SER A 261 25.95 -14.49 7.60
CA SER A 261 26.79 -13.86 8.62
C SER A 261 26.01 -12.90 9.52
N GLU A 262 25.99 -13.15 10.83
CA GLU A 262 25.30 -12.33 11.83
C GLU A 262 25.94 -10.95 12.06
N LYS A 263 25.74 -9.97 11.18
CA LYS A 263 26.05 -8.55 11.47
C LYS A 263 24.99 -7.57 11.00
N THR A 264 23.92 -7.44 11.79
CA THR A 264 23.30 -6.15 12.16
C THR A 264 22.26 -6.35 13.27
N LYS A 265 22.25 -5.48 14.29
CA LYS A 265 21.17 -5.43 15.30
C LYS A 265 20.05 -4.51 14.78
N PRO A 266 18.75 -4.87 14.95
CA PRO A 266 17.65 -4.02 14.53
C PRO A 266 17.60 -2.73 15.36
N VAL A 267 17.24 -1.61 14.72
CA VAL A 267 17.14 -0.29 15.35
C VAL A 267 15.67 0.11 15.49
N MET A 268 15.20 0.33 16.73
CA MET A 268 13.93 1.03 16.99
C MET A 268 14.12 2.56 16.95
N PRO A 269 13.07 3.37 16.71
CA PRO A 269 13.19 4.83 16.70
C PRO A 269 13.44 5.47 18.09
N ARG A 270 14.72 5.74 18.41
CA ARG A 270 15.32 6.72 19.37
C ARG A 270 14.96 6.58 20.87
N SER A 271 15.97 6.60 21.76
CA SER A 271 16.65 7.84 22.22
C SER A 271 18.19 7.89 22.04
N LEU A 272 18.74 9.10 22.24
CA LEU A 272 20.07 9.69 21.93
C LEU A 272 21.40 8.95 22.25
N SER A 273 22.40 9.04 21.34
CA SER A 273 23.85 9.39 21.53
C SER A 273 24.77 8.84 20.39
N ILE A 274 26.08 9.19 20.33
CA ILE A 274 26.84 9.45 19.08
C ILE A 274 28.20 8.68 18.90
N SER A 275 28.39 8.01 17.73
CA SER A 275 29.67 7.73 16.98
C SER A 275 30.73 6.71 17.54
N PRO A 276 31.84 6.34 16.83
CA PRO A 276 32.12 6.25 15.35
C PRO A 276 32.92 4.98 14.84
N LEU A 277 32.96 4.75 13.50
CA LEU A 277 33.98 4.00 12.69
C LEU A 277 34.08 2.45 12.86
N GLN A 278 34.57 1.59 11.92
CA GLN A 278 35.28 1.76 10.62
C GLN A 278 35.02 0.61 9.59
N LYS A 279 35.68 0.64 8.40
CA LYS A 279 35.38 -0.05 7.11
C LYS A 279 36.09 -1.42 6.84
N LYS A 280 35.71 -2.04 5.70
CA LYS A 280 36.31 -3.18 4.91
C LYS A 280 35.83 -4.57 5.36
N SER A 281 35.67 -5.60 4.51
CA SER A 281 35.84 -5.81 3.05
C SER A 281 34.68 -6.72 2.53
N PHE A 282 34.53 -7.20 1.28
CA PHE A 282 35.27 -7.09 0.00
C PHE A 282 34.25 -7.17 -1.18
N THR A 283 34.64 -7.66 -2.37
CA THR A 283 33.78 -8.02 -3.52
C THR A 283 34.21 -9.33 -4.18
N GLU A 284 33.27 -10.24 -4.41
CA GLU A 284 33.25 -11.38 -5.37
C GLU A 284 31.94 -12.13 -5.06
N ASN A 285 31.14 -12.68 -5.99
CA ASN A 285 31.39 -13.10 -7.36
C ASN A 285 30.03 -13.12 -8.12
N LEU A 286 29.86 -12.35 -9.20
CA LEU A 286 28.67 -12.44 -10.07
C LEU A 286 28.96 -11.87 -11.48
N ALA A 287 30.04 -12.34 -12.09
CA ALA A 287 30.23 -12.18 -13.52
C ALA A 287 29.26 -13.13 -14.26
N ASN A 288 28.09 -12.61 -14.67
CA ASN A 288 27.39 -12.93 -15.94
C ASN A 288 25.94 -12.41 -15.95
N ARG A 289 25.74 -11.21 -16.53
CA ARG A 289 24.57 -10.72 -17.33
C ARG A 289 24.55 -9.17 -17.36
N ARG A 290 25.55 -8.58 -18.01
CA ARG A 290 25.61 -7.14 -18.33
C ARG A 290 25.03 -6.88 -19.74
N SER A 291 23.77 -6.47 -19.79
CA SER A 291 23.07 -5.65 -20.81
C SER A 291 21.58 -5.84 -20.54
N MET A 292 20.80 -4.89 -20.01
CA MET A 292 20.72 -3.46 -20.34
C MET A 292 20.33 -2.58 -19.12
N ILE A 293 20.85 -2.84 -17.91
CA ILE A 293 20.51 -2.07 -16.68
C ILE A 293 21.75 -1.61 -15.88
N GLU A 294 22.76 -1.08 -16.57
CA GLU A 294 23.69 -0.11 -15.94
C GLU A 294 23.28 1.27 -16.46
N PRO A 295 22.66 2.15 -15.64
CA PRO A 295 23.29 2.61 -14.39
C PRO A 295 22.32 3.00 -13.24
N ILE A 296 21.94 2.06 -12.35
CA ILE A 296 21.29 2.42 -11.05
C ILE A 296 21.91 1.72 -9.82
N GLN A 297 22.63 0.60 -9.96
CA GLN A 297 23.15 -0.16 -8.80
C GLN A 297 24.65 -0.51 -8.87
N LYS A 298 25.51 0.52 -8.78
CA LYS A 298 26.90 0.35 -8.33
C LYS A 298 27.32 1.47 -7.38
N PRO A 299 28.07 1.18 -6.30
CA PRO A 299 28.82 2.19 -5.59
C PRO A 299 30.02 2.59 -6.46
N LEU A 300 29.78 3.52 -7.37
CA LEU A 300 30.85 4.25 -8.03
C LEU A 300 31.63 5.04 -6.97
N VAL A 301 32.96 5.00 -7.06
CA VAL A 301 33.80 6.09 -6.58
C VAL A 301 33.22 7.37 -7.20
N GLU A 302 32.93 8.39 -6.39
CA GLU A 302 32.30 9.63 -6.86
C GLU A 302 33.08 10.21 -8.07
N PRO A 303 32.38 10.63 -9.14
CA PRO A 303 31.39 11.70 -9.00
C PRO A 303 30.03 11.49 -9.71
N THR A 304 29.08 12.36 -9.34
CA THR A 304 27.75 12.57 -9.93
C THR A 304 26.68 11.49 -9.68
N LYS A 305 26.01 11.58 -8.52
CA LYS A 305 24.59 11.20 -8.45
C LYS A 305 23.79 12.07 -9.44
N PRO A 306 22.83 11.53 -10.21
CA PRO A 306 22.13 12.30 -11.22
C PRO A 306 21.33 13.45 -10.60
N LYS A 307 21.61 14.68 -11.05
CA LYS A 307 20.82 15.88 -10.72
C LYS A 307 19.48 15.91 -11.45
N HIS A 308 19.37 15.22 -12.59
CA HIS A 308 18.16 15.15 -13.41
C HIS A 308 17.86 13.68 -13.70
N LEU A 309 16.61 13.26 -13.53
CA LEU A 309 16.14 11.90 -13.77
C LEU A 309 14.92 11.95 -14.67
N ASN A 310 15.02 11.31 -15.85
CA ASN A 310 13.92 11.18 -16.80
C ASN A 310 13.33 9.77 -16.74
N LEU A 311 12.05 9.71 -16.38
CA LEU A 311 11.23 8.49 -16.33
C LEU A 311 9.90 8.72 -17.10
N SER A 312 9.92 9.55 -18.14
CA SER A 312 8.77 9.78 -19.01
C SER A 312 8.48 8.56 -19.89
N ARG A 313 7.19 8.31 -20.18
CA ARG A 313 6.72 7.27 -21.13
C ARG A 313 7.09 5.82 -20.77
N ILE A 314 7.35 5.51 -19.51
CA ILE A 314 7.67 4.13 -19.05
C ILE A 314 6.54 3.44 -18.26
N GLN A 315 5.30 3.94 -18.41
CA GLN A 315 4.07 3.36 -17.84
C GLN A 315 4.05 3.27 -16.30
N ILE A 316 4.69 4.22 -15.60
CA ILE A 316 4.64 4.32 -14.13
C ILE A 316 3.18 4.48 -13.66
N GLY A 317 2.67 3.52 -12.90
CA GLY A 317 1.38 3.61 -12.21
C GLY A 317 1.51 4.09 -10.77
N ASP A 318 0.42 3.99 -10.01
CA ASP A 318 0.36 4.41 -8.62
C ASP A 318 1.32 3.64 -7.68
N GLN A 319 1.62 2.37 -7.99
CA GLN A 319 2.53 1.55 -7.17
C GLN A 319 4.01 1.88 -7.45
N GLU A 320 4.35 2.09 -8.72
CA GLU A 320 5.69 2.47 -9.17
C GLU A 320 6.02 3.89 -8.69
N ALA A 321 5.04 4.81 -8.77
CA ALA A 321 5.14 6.16 -8.21
C ALA A 321 5.35 6.14 -6.67
N LYS A 322 4.76 5.18 -5.96
CA LYS A 322 4.97 4.97 -4.51
C LYS A 322 6.38 4.43 -4.20
N ALA A 323 6.92 3.55 -5.02
CA ALA A 323 8.32 3.10 -4.89
C ALA A 323 9.30 4.25 -5.17
N LEU A 324 9.05 5.02 -6.24
CA LEU A 324 9.82 6.21 -6.59
C LEU A 324 9.76 7.29 -5.50
N ALA A 325 8.59 7.50 -4.88
CA ALA A 325 8.43 8.41 -3.75
C ALA A 325 9.32 8.03 -2.55
N TYR A 326 9.42 6.73 -2.23
CA TYR A 326 10.33 6.25 -1.17
C TYR A 326 11.80 6.52 -1.52
N ALA A 327 12.21 6.26 -2.76
CA ALA A 327 13.55 6.60 -3.24
C ALA A 327 13.82 8.11 -3.18
N LEU A 328 12.83 8.94 -3.52
CA LEU A 328 12.92 10.40 -3.50
C LEU A 328 13.08 10.97 -2.08
N GLN A 329 12.49 10.36 -1.05
CA GLN A 329 12.69 10.78 0.35
C GLN A 329 14.16 10.64 0.79
N GLN A 330 14.81 9.55 0.39
CA GLN A 330 16.21 9.25 0.72
C GLN A 330 17.21 9.98 -0.19
N ASN A 331 16.82 10.33 -1.41
CA ASN A 331 17.67 11.03 -2.35
C ASN A 331 17.88 12.49 -1.95
N LYS A 332 19.14 12.89 -1.70
CA LYS A 332 19.56 14.25 -1.33
C LYS A 332 20.43 14.92 -2.40
N THR A 333 20.21 14.60 -3.67
CA THR A 333 20.97 15.17 -4.82
C THR A 333 20.15 15.42 -6.07
N LEU A 334 18.99 14.78 -6.21
CA LEU A 334 18.11 14.96 -7.36
C LEU A 334 17.47 16.36 -7.29
N ILE A 335 17.57 17.10 -8.40
CA ILE A 335 17.08 18.47 -8.60
C ILE A 335 15.84 18.46 -9.51
N THR A 336 15.86 17.64 -10.57
CA THR A 336 14.76 17.52 -11.54
C THR A 336 14.29 16.08 -11.67
N LEU A 337 12.97 15.88 -11.61
CA LEU A 337 12.32 14.60 -11.84
C LEU A 337 11.25 14.75 -12.93
N ASP A 338 11.44 14.05 -14.04
CA ASP A 338 10.48 13.98 -15.15
C ASP A 338 9.72 12.66 -15.12
N LEU A 339 8.39 12.76 -15.02
CA LEU A 339 7.42 11.66 -14.97
C LEU A 339 6.31 11.84 -16.02
N GLN A 340 6.60 12.54 -17.12
CA GLN A 340 5.60 12.86 -18.14
C GLN A 340 5.08 11.62 -18.86
N HIS A 341 3.81 11.65 -19.31
CA HIS A 341 3.18 10.57 -20.08
C HIS A 341 3.24 9.20 -19.38
N ASN A 342 2.81 9.15 -18.12
CA ASN A 342 2.71 7.93 -17.32
C ASN A 342 1.25 7.71 -16.88
N LEU A 343 1.02 6.72 -16.02
CA LEU A 343 -0.30 6.31 -15.53
C LEU A 343 -0.48 6.66 -14.05
N ILE A 344 0.21 7.69 -13.57
CA ILE A 344 0.17 8.12 -12.17
C ILE A 344 -1.21 8.74 -11.92
N GLY A 345 -1.94 8.19 -10.95
CA GLY A 345 -3.24 8.65 -10.49
C GLY A 345 -3.16 9.29 -9.10
N PRO A 346 -4.30 9.37 -8.39
CA PRO A 346 -4.38 10.06 -7.10
C PRO A 346 -3.53 9.43 -5.99
N GLN A 347 -3.28 8.11 -5.97
CA GLN A 347 -2.51 7.47 -4.90
C GLN A 347 -0.99 7.60 -5.13
N GLY A 348 -0.55 7.60 -6.39
CA GLY A 348 0.82 7.90 -6.79
C GLY A 348 1.15 9.36 -6.53
N ALA A 349 0.23 10.28 -6.87
CA ALA A 349 0.33 11.68 -6.46
C ALA A 349 0.40 11.86 -4.94
N GLN A 350 -0.43 11.15 -4.16
CA GLN A 350 -0.34 11.18 -2.69
C GLN A 350 1.05 10.78 -2.20
N SER A 351 1.61 9.72 -2.78
CA SER A 351 2.92 9.19 -2.42
C SER A 351 4.04 10.18 -2.78
N LEU A 352 4.06 10.69 -4.01
CA LEU A 352 5.04 11.68 -4.47
C LEU A 352 4.94 12.99 -3.67
N ALA A 353 3.73 13.50 -3.42
CA ALA A 353 3.51 14.68 -2.61
C ALA A 353 4.00 14.49 -1.16
N ASN A 354 3.79 13.31 -0.57
CA ASN A 354 4.34 12.99 0.76
C ASN A 354 5.87 12.89 0.75
N ALA A 355 6.49 12.44 -0.34
CA ALA A 355 7.94 12.48 -0.50
C ALA A 355 8.47 13.92 -0.62
N LEU A 356 7.77 14.79 -1.35
CA LEU A 356 8.15 16.20 -1.51
C LEU A 356 8.16 16.97 -0.17
N LYS A 357 7.33 16.61 0.81
CA LYS A 357 7.34 17.26 2.14
C LYS A 357 8.70 17.15 2.85
N GLU A 358 9.41 16.04 2.67
CA GLU A 358 10.71 15.76 3.32
C GLU A 358 11.91 15.79 2.35
N ASN A 359 11.68 15.86 1.05
CA ASN A 359 12.75 16.07 0.08
C ASN A 359 13.19 17.54 0.11
N THR A 360 14.50 17.76 0.25
CA THR A 360 15.12 19.08 0.42
C THR A 360 16.07 19.45 -0.73
N THR A 361 15.95 18.80 -1.90
CA THR A 361 16.84 19.06 -3.05
C THR A 361 16.12 19.18 -4.38
N LEU A 362 14.94 18.55 -4.53
CA LEU A 362 14.16 18.63 -5.75
C LEU A 362 13.58 20.03 -5.89
N THR A 363 13.90 20.68 -7.01
CA THR A 363 13.37 21.99 -7.41
C THR A 363 12.28 21.85 -8.47
N THR A 364 12.32 20.78 -9.27
CA THR A 364 11.47 20.62 -10.45
C THR A 364 10.87 19.22 -10.50
N ILE A 365 9.55 19.15 -10.60
CA ILE A 365 8.82 17.90 -10.90
C ILE A 365 7.85 18.10 -12.08
N SER A 366 7.91 17.20 -13.05
CA SER A 366 7.03 17.20 -14.22
C SER A 366 6.13 15.98 -14.24
N LEU A 367 4.82 16.19 -14.15
CA LEU A 367 3.77 15.18 -14.13
C LEU A 367 2.80 15.38 -15.30
N GLU A 368 3.29 15.93 -16.42
CA GLU A 368 2.48 16.16 -17.61
C GLU A 368 1.84 14.86 -18.11
N ASN A 369 0.58 14.92 -18.56
CA ASN A 369 -0.10 13.80 -19.21
C ASN A 369 -0.14 12.54 -18.32
N ASN A 370 -0.68 12.71 -17.12
CA ASN A 370 -0.95 11.66 -16.14
C ASN A 370 -2.46 11.69 -15.77
N GLN A 371 -2.85 10.98 -14.70
CA GLN A 371 -4.24 10.86 -14.23
C GLN A 371 -4.46 11.63 -12.91
N ILE A 372 -3.79 12.78 -12.73
CA ILE A 372 -3.91 13.59 -11.51
C ILE A 372 -5.27 14.29 -11.47
N SER A 373 -6.10 13.92 -10.50
CA SER A 373 -7.42 14.55 -10.24
C SER A 373 -7.32 15.69 -9.21
N ASP A 374 -8.47 16.30 -8.88
CA ASP A 374 -8.60 17.29 -7.79
C ASP A 374 -8.00 16.81 -6.45
N GLN A 375 -8.15 15.52 -6.13
CA GLN A 375 -7.57 14.90 -4.93
C GLN A 375 -6.03 14.81 -5.03
N GLY A 376 -5.49 14.52 -6.22
CA GLY A 376 -4.05 14.57 -6.46
C GLY A 376 -3.49 15.98 -6.32
N ALA A 377 -4.19 16.98 -6.86
CA ALA A 377 -3.86 18.40 -6.69
C ALA A 377 -3.90 18.83 -5.20
N GLN A 378 -4.87 18.34 -4.41
CA GLN A 378 -4.93 18.55 -2.96
C GLN A 378 -3.68 18.04 -2.24
N TYR A 379 -3.15 16.87 -2.62
CA TYR A 379 -1.93 16.34 -2.02
C TYR A 379 -0.71 17.21 -2.36
N PHE A 380 -0.56 17.67 -3.60
CA PHE A 380 0.52 18.59 -3.96
C PHE A 380 0.38 19.95 -3.27
N ALA A 381 -0.84 20.50 -3.14
CA ALA A 381 -1.09 21.70 -2.35
C ALA A 381 -0.61 21.54 -0.89
N ASN A 382 -0.99 20.45 -0.23
CA ASN A 382 -0.53 20.12 1.12
C ASN A 382 0.98 19.91 1.22
N ALA A 383 1.64 19.45 0.15
CA ALA A 383 3.10 19.36 0.10
C ALA A 383 3.77 20.73 -0.05
N LEU A 384 3.22 21.63 -0.87
CA LEU A 384 3.74 22.99 -1.06
C LEU A 384 3.72 23.83 0.22
N LEU A 385 2.78 23.60 1.15
CA LEU A 385 2.79 24.28 2.45
C LEU A 385 4.09 23.99 3.24
N GLN A 386 4.60 22.75 3.15
CA GLN A 386 5.74 22.27 3.93
C GLN A 386 7.06 22.34 3.16
N ASN A 387 7.10 21.90 1.91
CA ASN A 387 8.30 21.90 1.08
C ASN A 387 8.80 23.33 0.82
N LYS A 388 10.11 23.55 0.96
CA LYS A 388 10.77 24.87 0.81
C LYS A 388 11.76 24.95 -0.36
N THR A 389 11.75 23.97 -1.27
CA THR A 389 12.77 23.82 -2.35
C THR A 389 12.18 23.72 -3.76
N LEU A 390 10.94 23.24 -3.90
CA LEU A 390 10.27 23.09 -5.18
C LEU A 390 9.92 24.46 -5.75
N THR A 391 10.55 24.81 -6.86
CA THR A 391 10.32 26.05 -7.63
C THR A 391 9.40 25.81 -8.83
N THR A 392 9.38 24.60 -9.38
CA THR A 392 8.63 24.25 -10.60
C THR A 392 7.77 23.00 -10.41
N LEU A 393 6.46 23.17 -10.63
CA LEU A 393 5.47 22.09 -10.63
C LEU A 393 4.71 22.10 -11.97
N ASN A 394 4.92 21.07 -12.79
CA ASN A 394 4.16 20.90 -14.04
C ASN A 394 3.09 19.81 -13.88
N LEU A 395 1.83 20.23 -13.95
CA LEU A 395 0.61 19.41 -13.89
C LEU A 395 -0.21 19.53 -15.18
N ARG A 396 0.43 19.87 -16.31
CA ARG A 396 -0.22 19.98 -17.63
C ARG A 396 -0.91 18.66 -18.05
N SER A 397 -1.99 18.74 -18.82
CA SER A 397 -2.68 17.57 -19.37
C SER A 397 -3.09 16.55 -18.29
N ASN A 398 -3.81 17.02 -17.27
CA ASN A 398 -4.32 16.20 -16.18
C ASN A 398 -5.84 16.44 -16.00
N GLN A 399 -6.43 15.85 -14.95
CA GLN A 399 -7.87 15.84 -14.70
C GLN A 399 -8.27 16.84 -13.60
N ILE A 400 -7.53 17.95 -13.46
CA ILE A 400 -7.74 18.95 -12.41
C ILE A 400 -8.87 19.89 -12.81
N ARG A 401 -9.82 20.12 -11.90
CA ARG A 401 -11.04 20.93 -12.04
C ARG A 401 -10.97 22.09 -11.03
N PRO A 402 -11.99 22.97 -10.92
CA PRO A 402 -11.95 24.11 -10.01
C PRO A 402 -11.66 23.77 -8.54
N GLN A 403 -12.07 22.59 -8.05
CA GLN A 403 -11.81 22.16 -6.67
C GLN A 403 -10.32 21.89 -6.41
N GLY A 404 -9.61 21.21 -7.31
CA GLY A 404 -8.17 21.00 -7.22
C GLY A 404 -7.40 22.34 -7.27
N ILE A 405 -7.91 23.29 -8.05
CA ILE A 405 -7.37 24.65 -8.10
C ILE A 405 -7.60 25.42 -6.80
N GLN A 406 -8.73 25.23 -6.12
CA GLN A 406 -8.98 25.83 -4.81
C GLN A 406 -7.87 25.46 -3.80
N TYR A 407 -7.48 24.18 -3.76
CA TYR A 407 -6.41 23.71 -2.88
C TYR A 407 -5.05 24.31 -3.28
N LEU A 408 -4.69 24.26 -4.58
CA LEU A 408 -3.43 24.83 -5.07
C LEU A 408 -3.34 26.35 -4.82
N ALA A 409 -4.43 27.08 -5.02
CA ALA A 409 -4.53 28.51 -4.74
C ALA A 409 -4.33 28.82 -3.24
N SER A 410 -4.98 28.06 -2.35
CA SER A 410 -4.79 28.21 -0.90
C SER A 410 -3.34 27.94 -0.48
N ALA A 411 -2.68 26.95 -1.10
CA ALA A 411 -1.26 26.68 -0.86
C ALA A 411 -0.35 27.79 -1.41
N LEU A 412 -0.66 28.38 -2.57
CA LEU A 412 0.08 29.50 -3.17
C LEU A 412 0.05 30.77 -2.31
N GLN A 413 -1.01 31.02 -1.54
CA GLN A 413 -1.05 32.16 -0.60
C GLN A 413 0.06 32.08 0.47
N GLN A 414 0.45 30.86 0.87
CA GLN A 414 1.43 30.62 1.94
C GLN A 414 2.82 30.20 1.41
N ASN A 415 2.88 29.51 0.27
CA ASN A 415 4.14 29.08 -0.32
C ASN A 415 4.84 30.25 -1.03
N GLN A 416 5.99 30.65 -0.48
CA GLN A 416 6.88 31.67 -1.04
C GLN A 416 8.14 31.03 -1.64
N LYS A 417 7.98 29.98 -2.46
CA LYS A 417 9.08 29.23 -3.10
C LYS A 417 8.79 28.78 -4.53
N LEU A 418 7.55 28.43 -4.83
CA LEU A 418 7.14 28.07 -6.18
C LEU A 418 7.18 29.34 -7.06
N THR A 419 7.92 29.24 -8.17
CA THR A 419 8.04 30.29 -9.19
C THR A 419 7.27 29.95 -10.46
N THR A 420 7.16 28.65 -10.78
CA THR A 420 6.51 28.16 -11.99
C THR A 420 5.45 27.11 -11.68
N LEU A 421 4.20 27.39 -12.09
CA LEU A 421 3.09 26.46 -12.03
C LEU A 421 2.48 26.29 -13.44
N ASN A 422 2.57 25.08 -13.99
CA ASN A 422 1.95 24.76 -15.28
C ASN A 422 0.71 23.90 -15.08
N LEU A 423 -0.43 24.45 -15.48
CA LEU A 423 -1.78 23.88 -15.38
C LEU A 423 -2.48 23.83 -16.75
N ARG A 424 -1.72 23.94 -17.85
CA ARG A 424 -2.23 23.87 -19.23
C ARG A 424 -3.02 22.57 -19.47
N SER A 425 -4.04 22.60 -20.32
CA SER A 425 -4.81 21.41 -20.71
C SER A 425 -5.43 20.66 -19.52
N ASN A 426 -6.09 21.39 -18.61
CA ASN A 426 -6.90 20.83 -17.52
C ASN A 426 -8.38 21.25 -17.70
N MET A 427 -9.22 21.05 -16.68
CA MET A 427 -10.66 21.40 -16.70
C MET A 427 -10.97 22.65 -15.86
N ILE A 428 -10.06 23.62 -15.82
CA ILE A 428 -10.19 24.84 -15.00
C ILE A 428 -11.24 25.76 -15.62
N SER A 429 -12.25 26.18 -14.85
CA SER A 429 -13.26 27.16 -15.26
C SER A 429 -13.02 28.54 -14.63
N ASN A 430 -13.90 29.50 -14.92
CA ASN A 430 -13.89 30.83 -14.32
C ASN A 430 -13.84 30.82 -12.77
N ILE A 431 -14.40 29.79 -12.13
CA ILE A 431 -14.35 29.59 -10.67
C ILE A 431 -12.92 29.22 -10.22
N GLY A 432 -12.23 28.36 -10.96
CA GLY A 432 -10.83 28.03 -10.67
C GLY A 432 -9.91 29.24 -10.86
N THR A 433 -10.16 30.07 -11.88
CA THR A 433 -9.39 31.31 -12.07
C THR A 433 -9.64 32.36 -11.00
N SER A 434 -10.83 32.44 -10.38
CA SER A 434 -11.05 33.39 -9.27
C SER A 434 -10.31 32.97 -8.00
N TYR A 435 -10.18 31.66 -7.73
CA TYR A 435 -9.31 31.17 -6.66
C TYR A 435 -7.84 31.53 -6.91
N LEU A 436 -7.34 31.32 -8.14
CA LEU A 436 -5.97 31.73 -8.50
C LEU A 436 -5.78 33.24 -8.42
N ALA A 437 -6.73 34.05 -8.90
CA ALA A 437 -6.68 35.50 -8.78
C ALA A 437 -6.57 35.94 -7.32
N ASN A 438 -7.40 35.40 -6.41
CA ASN A 438 -7.28 35.67 -4.97
C ASN A 438 -5.89 35.28 -4.42
N ALA A 439 -5.37 34.11 -4.78
CA ALA A 439 -4.04 33.69 -4.34
C ALA A 439 -2.90 34.61 -4.82
N LEU A 440 -2.99 35.10 -6.06
CA LEU A 440 -2.02 36.01 -6.66
C LEU A 440 -2.08 37.43 -6.10
N GLN A 441 -3.13 37.82 -5.37
CA GLN A 441 -3.11 39.09 -4.63
C GLN A 441 -2.03 39.10 -3.54
N GLN A 442 -1.75 37.93 -2.93
CA GLN A 442 -0.83 37.78 -1.79
C GLN A 442 0.50 37.10 -2.16
N ASN A 443 0.52 36.21 -3.14
CA ASN A 443 1.76 35.54 -3.54
C ASN A 443 2.77 36.51 -4.18
N ARG A 444 4.04 36.40 -3.78
CA ARG A 444 5.15 37.25 -4.26
C ARG A 444 6.32 36.46 -4.86
N THR A 445 6.12 35.19 -5.23
CA THR A 445 7.19 34.35 -5.79
C THR A 445 6.85 33.68 -7.11
N LEU A 446 5.57 33.47 -7.41
CA LEU A 446 5.15 32.93 -8.70
C LEU A 446 5.44 33.98 -9.78
N THR A 447 6.20 33.59 -10.79
CA THR A 447 6.56 34.42 -11.96
C THR A 447 6.08 33.81 -13.27
N THR A 448 5.68 32.54 -13.29
CA THR A 448 5.13 31.86 -14.47
C THR A 448 3.90 31.03 -14.11
N LEU A 449 2.78 31.33 -14.76
CA LEU A 449 1.51 30.62 -14.61
C LEU A 449 0.94 30.28 -15.99
N ASN A 450 0.90 28.99 -16.33
CA ASN A 450 0.35 28.53 -17.60
C ASN A 450 -1.03 27.92 -17.41
N LEU A 451 -2.05 28.57 -18.00
CA LEU A 451 -3.46 28.19 -17.94
C LEU A 451 -4.07 27.96 -19.33
N ALA A 452 -3.25 27.85 -20.38
CA ALA A 452 -3.71 27.58 -21.74
C ALA A 452 -4.53 26.27 -21.85
N HIS A 453 -5.42 26.19 -22.83
CA HIS A 453 -6.34 25.07 -23.10
C HIS A 453 -7.13 24.61 -21.86
N ASN A 454 -7.64 25.57 -21.08
CA ASN A 454 -8.63 25.36 -20.03
C ASN A 454 -9.99 25.96 -20.43
N ARG A 455 -11.02 25.80 -19.59
CA ARG A 455 -12.40 26.29 -19.82
C ARG A 455 -12.58 27.72 -19.28
N ILE A 456 -11.61 28.59 -19.56
CA ILE A 456 -11.55 29.97 -19.07
C ILE A 456 -12.17 30.89 -20.13
N THR A 457 -13.20 31.67 -19.77
CA THR A 457 -13.78 32.67 -20.66
C THR A 457 -13.16 34.06 -20.41
N THR A 458 -13.52 35.05 -21.23
CA THR A 458 -13.14 36.45 -21.03
C THR A 458 -13.35 36.95 -19.60
N LYS A 459 -14.44 36.53 -18.93
CA LYS A 459 -14.71 36.87 -17.51
C LYS A 459 -13.63 36.33 -16.56
N GLY A 460 -13.18 35.08 -16.75
CA GLY A 460 -12.11 34.49 -15.93
C GLY A 460 -10.73 35.09 -16.22
N ALA A 461 -10.46 35.42 -17.49
CA ALA A 461 -9.26 36.13 -17.90
C ALA A 461 -9.19 37.55 -17.31
N GLN A 462 -10.30 38.31 -17.34
CA GLN A 462 -10.37 39.65 -16.75
C GLN A 462 -10.11 39.62 -15.23
N ALA A 463 -10.65 38.63 -14.52
CA ALA A 463 -10.42 38.48 -13.08
C ALA A 463 -8.94 38.28 -12.74
N LEU A 464 -8.18 37.54 -13.57
CA LEU A 464 -6.73 37.43 -13.44
C LEU A 464 -6.03 38.73 -13.81
N ALA A 465 -6.38 39.36 -14.94
CA ALA A 465 -5.75 40.60 -15.41
C ALA A 465 -5.83 41.73 -14.37
N ASN A 466 -7.00 41.93 -13.75
CA ASN A 466 -7.21 42.94 -12.71
C ASN A 466 -6.29 42.74 -11.50
N VAL A 467 -6.03 41.50 -11.08
CA VAL A 467 -5.11 41.21 -9.98
C VAL A 467 -3.65 41.35 -10.42
N LEU A 468 -3.31 40.92 -11.64
CA LEU A 468 -1.94 41.01 -12.14
C LEU A 468 -1.46 42.46 -12.29
N GLN A 469 -2.37 43.41 -12.59
CA GLN A 469 -2.06 44.85 -12.54
C GLN A 469 -1.69 45.36 -11.13
N GLN A 470 -2.17 44.70 -10.08
CA GLN A 470 -1.94 45.06 -8.67
C GLN A 470 -0.81 44.27 -8.02
N ASN A 471 -0.40 43.13 -8.60
CA ASN A 471 0.71 42.34 -8.08
C ASN A 471 2.04 43.02 -8.44
N LYS A 472 2.92 43.18 -7.44
CA LYS A 472 4.26 43.75 -7.60
C LYS A 472 5.26 42.80 -8.29
N VAL A 473 4.83 41.59 -8.65
CA VAL A 473 5.63 40.57 -9.33
C VAL A 473 5.12 40.39 -10.77
N THR A 474 6.01 40.56 -11.74
CA THR A 474 5.72 40.29 -13.14
C THR A 474 5.48 38.78 -13.34
N ILE A 475 4.25 38.43 -13.72
CA ILE A 475 3.84 37.05 -13.98
C ILE A 475 3.65 36.85 -15.48
N LEU A 476 4.46 35.94 -16.05
CA LEU A 476 4.23 35.38 -17.37
C LEU A 476 2.98 34.49 -17.33
N LEU A 477 1.83 35.07 -17.68
CA LEU A 477 0.55 34.38 -17.79
C LEU A 477 0.34 33.87 -19.22
N SER A 478 0.19 32.55 -19.39
CA SER A 478 -0.26 31.97 -20.66
C SER A 478 -1.74 31.61 -20.60
N LEU A 479 -2.54 32.20 -21.48
CA LEU A 479 -3.95 31.87 -21.71
C LEU A 479 -4.17 31.55 -23.20
N THR A 480 -5.23 30.80 -23.49
CA THR A 480 -5.75 30.63 -24.85
C THR A 480 -7.27 30.66 -24.78
N PHE A 481 -7.90 31.44 -25.64
CA PHE A 481 -9.35 31.39 -25.81
C PHE A 481 -9.69 30.32 -26.86
N PRO A 482 -10.84 29.62 -26.73
CA PRO A 482 -11.38 28.89 -27.87
C PRO A 482 -11.62 29.87 -29.02
N ILE A 483 -11.28 29.47 -30.24
CA ILE A 483 -11.72 30.17 -31.45
C ILE A 483 -13.24 30.03 -31.50
N CYS A 484 -13.95 31.15 -31.60
CA CYS A 484 -15.42 31.19 -31.63
C CYS A 484 -15.99 30.56 -32.90
#